data_AF-A0A7D9JYB5-F1
#
_entry.id   AF-A0A7D9JYB5-F1
#
_cell.length_a   1.000
_cell.length_b   1.000
_cell.length_c   1.000
_cell.angle_alpha   90.00
_cell.angle_beta   90.00
_cell.angle_gamma   90.00
#
_symmetry.space_group_name_H-M   'P 1'
#
loop_
_entity.id
_entity.type
_entity.pdbx_description
1 polymer ?
#
loop_
_entity_poly.entity_id
_entity_poly.type
_entity_poly.pdbx_seq_one_letter_code
_entity_poly.pdbx_strand_id
1 'polypeptide(L)' 'GWHKGVAFINGHNLGRYWKIGPQKTLYVPAPWLKEGKNTVLIFEQHPRSSIRTLQLTKEHRLGPTVEHEP' A
#
# COMPACT_ATOMS: atom_id res chain seq x y z
N GLY A 1 -4.37 12.01 0.52
CA GLY A 1 -3.94 10.61 0.34
C GLY A 1 -3.97 9.90 1.69
N TRP A 2 -3.47 8.68 1.76
CA TRP A 2 -3.49 7.86 2.98
C TRP A 2 -2.33 8.22 3.92
N HIS A 3 -2.53 8.08 5.25
CA HIS A 3 -1.53 8.48 6.25
C HIS A 3 -0.84 7.27 6.89
N LYS A 4 -1.55 6.45 7.65
CA LYS A 4 -0.96 5.29 8.33
C LYS A 4 -2.00 4.20 8.52
N GLY A 5 -1.68 2.98 8.13
CA GLY A 5 -2.67 1.92 8.17
C GLY A 5 -2.20 0.59 7.59
N VAL A 6 -3.17 -0.26 7.29
CA VAL A 6 -2.98 -1.60 6.71
C VAL A 6 -3.92 -1.75 5.52
N ALA A 7 -3.44 -2.40 4.46
CA ALA A 7 -4.21 -2.66 3.26
C ALA A 7 -4.40 -4.17 3.03
N PHE A 8 -5.54 -4.54 2.46
CA PHE A 8 -5.87 -5.91 2.09
C PHE A 8 -6.37 -5.96 0.64
N ILE A 9 -6.03 -7.03 -0.07
CA ILE A 9 -6.59 -7.37 -1.39
C ILE A 9 -7.24 -8.75 -1.32
N ASN A 10 -8.53 -8.84 -1.62
CA ASN A 10 -9.28 -10.10 -1.59
C ASN A 10 -9.13 -10.89 -0.26
N GLY A 11 -8.99 -10.18 0.87
CA GLY A 11 -8.78 -10.79 2.19
C GLY A 11 -7.32 -11.05 2.58
N HIS A 12 -6.37 -10.95 1.63
CA HIS A 12 -4.93 -11.08 1.92
C HIS A 12 -4.36 -9.76 2.42
N ASN A 13 -3.62 -9.81 3.54
CA ASN A 13 -2.98 -8.64 4.13
C ASN A 13 -1.71 -8.26 3.35
N LEU A 14 -1.71 -7.08 2.72
CA LEU A 14 -0.58 -6.52 1.97
C LEU A 14 0.50 -5.92 2.89
N GLY A 15 0.17 -5.71 4.16
CA GLY A 15 1.04 -5.11 5.15
C GLY A 15 0.74 -3.64 5.44
N ARG A 16 1.68 -3.01 6.13
CA ARG A 16 1.54 -1.65 6.68
C ARG A 16 1.99 -0.60 5.67
N TYR A 17 1.21 0.45 5.50
CA TYR A 17 1.67 1.67 4.82
C TYR A 17 1.83 2.81 5.83
N TRP A 18 2.77 3.71 5.55
CA TRP A 18 2.90 4.95 6.31
C TRP A 18 3.47 6.06 5.42
N LYS A 19 2.78 7.20 5.39
CA LYS A 19 3.14 8.40 4.64
C LYS A 19 4.53 8.94 4.98
N ILE A 20 5.13 8.60 6.14
CA ILE A 20 6.49 9.01 6.48
C ILE A 20 7.54 8.37 5.53
N GLY A 21 7.32 7.14 5.05
CA GLY A 21 8.23 6.45 4.14
C GLY A 21 9.31 5.62 4.87
N PRO A 22 10.38 5.21 4.17
CA PRO A 22 10.73 5.56 2.77
C PRO A 22 9.78 4.92 1.74
N GLN A 23 9.26 3.73 2.02
CA GLN A 23 8.31 3.02 1.17
C GLN A 23 6.94 3.72 1.07
N LYS A 24 6.43 3.90 -0.16
CA LYS A 24 5.14 4.56 -0.48
C LYS A 24 4.16 3.66 -1.24
N THR A 25 4.56 2.46 -1.63
CA THR A 25 3.74 1.48 -2.35
C THR A 25 3.75 0.13 -1.63
N LEU A 26 2.66 -0.61 -1.70
CA LEU A 26 2.60 -2.01 -1.27
C LEU A 26 2.54 -2.90 -2.51
N TYR A 27 3.36 -3.95 -2.53
CA TYR A 27 3.37 -4.92 -3.61
C TYR A 27 2.11 -5.78 -3.55
N VAL A 28 1.44 -5.96 -4.70
CA VAL A 28 0.29 -6.84 -4.86
C VAL A 28 0.75 -8.07 -5.65
N PRO A 29 0.90 -9.25 -5.01
CA PRO A 29 1.22 -10.48 -5.72
C PRO A 29 0.14 -10.82 -6.75
N ALA A 30 0.56 -11.18 -7.97
CA ALA A 30 -0.37 -11.61 -9.01
C ALA A 30 -1.30 -12.75 -8.56
N PRO A 31 -0.84 -13.77 -7.79
CA PRO A 31 -1.73 -14.83 -7.31
C PRO A 31 -2.85 -14.38 -6.35
N TRP A 32 -2.77 -13.16 -5.79
CA TRP A 32 -3.82 -12.62 -4.92
C TRP A 32 -4.90 -11.86 -5.68
N LEU A 33 -4.69 -11.62 -6.98
CA LEU A 33 -5.69 -11.06 -7.86
C LEU A 33 -6.53 -12.17 -8.48
N LYS A 34 -7.76 -11.83 -8.84
CA LYS A 34 -8.65 -12.68 -9.64
C LYS A 34 -9.12 -11.94 -10.87
N GLU A 35 -9.45 -12.68 -11.92
CA GLU A 35 -10.14 -12.11 -13.08
C GLU A 35 -11.47 -11.46 -12.65
N GLY A 36 -11.77 -10.29 -13.21
CA GLY A 36 -12.93 -9.50 -12.84
C GLY A 36 -12.76 -8.66 -11.57
N LYS A 37 -13.74 -8.72 -10.67
CA LYS A 37 -13.85 -7.77 -9.54
C LYS A 37 -12.91 -8.15 -8.39
N ASN A 38 -11.98 -7.27 -8.06
CA ASN A 38 -11.12 -7.40 -6.88
C ASN A 38 -11.60 -6.45 -5.76
N THR A 39 -11.49 -6.86 -4.51
CA THR A 39 -11.89 -6.04 -3.35
C THR A 39 -10.64 -5.55 -2.62
N VAL A 40 -10.54 -4.23 -2.46
CA VAL A 40 -9.51 -3.60 -1.62
C VAL A 40 -10.14 -3.10 -0.34
N LEU A 41 -9.59 -3.50 0.81
CA LEU A 41 -9.98 -3.00 2.12
C LEU A 41 -8.81 -2.24 2.73
N ILE A 42 -9.06 -1.01 3.20
CA ILE A 42 -8.07 -0.17 3.86
C ILE A 42 -8.52 0.15 5.27
N PHE A 43 -7.68 -0.16 6.25
CA PHE A 43 -7.80 0.35 7.60
C PHE A 43 -6.85 1.54 7.77
N GLU A 44 -7.39 2.72 8.04
CA GLU A 44 -6.65 3.98 8.22
C GLU A 44 -6.75 4.45 9.67
N GLN A 45 -5.60 4.76 10.29
CA GLN A 45 -5.50 5.15 11.69
C GLN A 45 -5.79 6.64 11.91
N HIS A 46 -5.63 7.49 10.89
CA HIS A 46 -5.85 8.92 11.01
C HIS A 46 -7.23 9.35 10.53
N PRO A 47 -7.72 10.53 10.97
CA PRO A 47 -8.95 11.11 10.47
C PRO A 47 -8.98 11.13 8.95
N ARG A 48 -10.19 10.93 8.45
CA ARG A 48 -10.41 10.62 7.05
C ARG A 48 -9.94 11.76 6.14
N SER A 49 -8.98 11.47 5.26
CA SER A 49 -8.68 12.34 4.12
C SER A 49 -9.92 12.38 3.20
N SER A 50 -10.21 13.55 2.62
CA SER A 50 -11.24 13.69 1.57
C SER A 50 -10.95 12.79 0.35
N ILE A 51 -9.67 12.43 0.14
CA ILE A 51 -9.22 11.52 -0.91
C ILE A 51 -9.46 10.07 -0.46
N ARG A 52 -10.23 9.32 -1.25
CA ARG A 52 -10.59 7.90 -1.01
C ARG A 52 -10.13 6.96 -2.12
N THR A 53 -9.40 7.48 -3.09
CA THR A 53 -8.89 6.69 -4.22
C THR A 53 -7.53 6.10 -3.90
N LEU A 54 -7.24 4.99 -4.56
CA LEU A 54 -5.92 4.38 -4.63
C LEU A 54 -5.58 4.13 -6.10
N GLN A 55 -4.29 3.99 -6.39
CA GLN A 55 -3.79 3.75 -7.73
C GLN A 55 -2.89 2.52 -7.72
N LEU A 56 -3.08 1.63 -8.69
CA LEU A 56 -2.15 0.56 -8.99
C LEU A 56 -1.10 1.09 -9.98
N THR A 57 0.17 0.86 -9.67
CA THR A 57 1.32 1.30 -10.49
C THR A 57 2.16 0.10 -10.89
N LYS A 58 2.82 0.19 -12.04
CA LYS A 58 3.73 -0.87 -12.52
C LYS A 58 5.02 -0.92 -11.69
N GLU A 59 5.45 0.23 -11.20
CA GLU A 59 6.71 0.39 -10.46
C GLU A 59 6.45 0.65 -8.98
N HIS A 60 7.36 0.16 -8.14
CA HIS A 60 7.36 0.43 -6.72
C HIS A 60 8.00 1.79 -6.40
N ARG A 61 7.62 2.37 -5.26
CA ARG A 61 8.32 3.53 -4.68
C ARG A 61 8.81 3.15 -3.29
N LEU A 62 10.04 2.66 -3.20
CA LEU A 62 10.63 2.15 -1.95
C LEU A 62 11.46 3.19 -1.20
N GLY A 63 11.79 4.31 -1.87
CA GLY A 63 12.71 5.34 -1.37
C GLY A 63 14.14 5.10 -1.85
N PRO A 64 15.12 5.91 -1.39
CA PRO A 64 16.51 5.77 -1.79
C PRO A 64 17.13 4.50 -1.20
N THR A 65 18.08 3.92 -1.91
CA THR A 65 19.02 2.97 -1.31
C THR A 65 19.86 3.72 -0.28
N VAL A 66 19.96 3.18 0.93
CA VAL A 66 20.88 3.68 1.95
C VAL A 66 21.99 2.66 2.10
N GLU A 67 23.25 3.12 2.10
CA GLU A 67 24.35 2.27 2.50
C GLU A 67 24.25 2.05 4.01
N HIS A 68 24.32 0.79 4.43
CA HIS A 68 24.35 0.46 5.85
C HIS A 68 25.79 0.61 6.31
N GLU A 69 26.10 1.68 7.05
CA GLU A 69 27.38 1.75 7.77
C GLU A 69 27.38 0.64 8.85
N PRO A 70 28.43 -0.20 8.92
CA PRO A 70 28.50 -1.32 9.84
C PRO A 70 28.52 -0.91 11.32
#